data_AF-A0A8I2AJF3-F1
#
_entry.id   AF-A0A8I2AJF3-F1
#
_cell.length_a   1.000
_cell.length_b   1.000
_cell.length_c   1.000
_cell.angle_alpha   90.00
_cell.angle_beta   90.00
_cell.angle_gamma   90.00
#
_symmetry.space_group_name_H-M   'P 1'
#
loop_
_entity.id
_entity.type
_entity.pdbx_description
1 polymer ?
#
loop_
_entity_poly.entity_id
_entity_poly.type
_entity_poly.pdbx_seq_one_letter_code
_entity_poly.pdbx_strand_id
1 'polypeptide(L)'
;MQRNAAVIEYSTLTTSIRNMGAALLAEEVKEIAMESTGMYWIPVWNILEEMGFSLTLVNPYLIKQMLGRKSDVKDAQWMATLLHKGLVQGSLIPCRKSES
;
A
#
# COMPACT_ATOMS: atom_id res chain seq x y z
N MET A 1 18.25 13.85 2.35
CA MET A 1 17.95 14.06 0.91
C MET A 1 16.53 13.60 0.66
N GLN A 2 15.58 14.51 0.46
CA GLN A 2 14.22 14.16 0.06
C GLN A 2 14.27 13.82 -1.43
N ARG A 3 14.10 12.54 -1.77
CA ARG A 3 13.81 12.13 -3.15
C ARG A 3 12.46 12.76 -3.48
N ASN A 4 12.42 13.73 -4.40
CA ASN A 4 11.17 14.15 -5.03
C ASN A 4 10.69 12.99 -5.90
N ALA A 5 10.09 11.98 -5.27
CA ALA A 5 9.39 10.93 -5.98
C ALA A 5 8.18 11.58 -6.66
N ALA A 6 8.06 11.41 -7.98
CA ALA A 6 6.88 11.86 -8.69
C ALA A 6 5.66 11.17 -8.06
N VAL A 7 4.69 11.97 -7.62
CA VAL A 7 3.42 11.45 -7.13
C VAL A 7 2.57 11.16 -8.34
N ILE A 8 2.19 9.89 -8.51
CA ILE A 8 1.27 9.47 -9.57
C ILE A 8 -0.06 9.16 -8.90
N GLU A 9 -1.11 9.86 -9.31
CA GLU A 9 -2.47 9.67 -8.80
C GLU A 9 -3.25 8.71 -9.71
N TYR A 10 -3.95 7.77 -9.10
CA TYR A 10 -4.85 6.83 -9.77
C TYR A 10 -6.25 6.92 -9.18
N SER A 11 -7.27 6.78 -10.02
CA SER A 11 -8.66 6.72 -9.55
C SER A 11 -9.00 5.35 -8.94
N THR A 12 -10.16 5.25 -8.29
CA THR A 12 -10.67 3.99 -7.71
C THR A 12 -11.37 3.07 -8.72
N LEU A 13 -11.38 3.42 -10.01
CA LEU A 13 -11.93 2.58 -11.06
C LEU A 13 -11.03 1.34 -11.28
N THR A 14 -11.65 0.19 -11.53
CA THR A 14 -10.94 -1.10 -11.76
C THR A 14 -9.82 -0.97 -12.81
N THR A 15 -10.06 -0.24 -13.90
CA THR A 15 -9.06 0.00 -14.95
C THR A 15 -7.87 0.82 -14.45
N SER A 16 -8.12 1.84 -13.63
CA SER A 16 -7.07 2.65 -13.02
C SER A 16 -6.23 1.85 -12.03
N ILE A 17 -6.85 0.98 -11.22
CA ILE A 17 -6.14 0.10 -10.29
C ILE A 17 -5.27 -0.90 -11.04
N ARG A 18 -5.77 -1.49 -12.13
CA ARG A 18 -4.98 -2.39 -12.98
C ARG A 18 -3.81 -1.68 -13.65
N ASN A 19 -4.00 -0.45 -14.14
CA ASN A 19 -2.92 0.35 -14.71
C ASN A 19 -1.85 0.69 -13.66
N MET A 20 -2.26 1.03 -12.43
CA MET A 20 -1.35 1.23 -11.30
C MET A 20 -0.55 -0.04 -11.02
N GLY A 21 -1.21 -1.21 -10.93
CA GLY A 21 -0.53 -2.48 -10.73
C GLY A 21 0.48 -2.80 -11.84
N ALA A 22 0.11 -2.53 -13.10
CA ALA A 22 1.01 -2.76 -14.24
C ALA A 22 2.25 -1.84 -14.19
N ALA A 23 2.07 -0.57 -13.82
CA ALA A 23 3.17 0.36 -13.63
C ALA A 23 4.10 -0.09 -12.49
N LEU A 24 3.54 -0.57 -11.37
CA LEU A 24 4.32 -1.09 -10.24
C LEU A 24 5.12 -2.36 -10.61
N LEU A 25 4.55 -3.26 -11.43
CA LEU A 25 5.28 -4.42 -11.95
C LEU A 25 6.43 -4.00 -12.87
N ALA A 26 6.23 -2.99 -13.73
CA ALA A 26 7.27 -2.47 -14.62
C ALA A 26 8.45 -1.85 -13.85
N GLU A 27 8.17 -1.30 -12.66
CA GLU A 27 9.17 -0.78 -11.72
C GLU A 27 9.71 -1.86 -10.75
N GLU A 28 9.41 -3.15 -11.01
CA GLU A 28 9.86 -4.30 -10.22
C GLU A 28 9.48 -4.27 -8.73
N VAL A 29 8.38 -3.58 -8.40
CA VAL A 29 7.86 -3.51 -7.03
C VAL A 29 7.33 -4.89 -6.61
N LYS A 30 7.71 -5.35 -5.41
CA LYS A 30 7.29 -6.65 -4.86
C LYS A 30 6.36 -6.55 -3.67
N GLU A 31 6.51 -5.49 -2.88
CA GLU A 31 5.79 -5.29 -1.63
C GLU A 31 5.02 -3.97 -1.66
N ILE A 32 3.75 -4.02 -1.24
CA ILE A 32 2.86 -2.86 -1.18
C ILE A 32 2.26 -2.79 0.21
N ALA A 33 2.39 -1.63 0.85
CA ALA A 33 1.68 -1.33 2.09
C ALA A 33 0.46 -0.43 1.83
N MET A 34 -0.66 -0.76 2.47
CA MET A 34 -1.91 -0.03 2.37
C MET A 34 -2.44 0.31 3.75
N GLU A 35 -2.95 1.52 3.96
CA GLU A 35 -3.57 1.92 5.22
C GLU A 35 -4.97 1.31 5.38
N SER A 36 -5.28 0.75 6.56
CA SER A 36 -6.56 0.10 6.85
C SER A 36 -7.69 1.08 7.21
N THR A 37 -7.73 2.28 6.63
CA THR A 37 -8.79 3.27 6.90
C THR A 37 -10.04 2.96 6.09
N GLY A 38 -10.96 2.19 6.69
CA GLY A 38 -12.27 1.87 6.09
C GLY A 38 -12.23 0.64 5.17
N MET A 39 -13.14 0.57 4.19
CA MET A 39 -13.32 -0.59 3.31
C MET A 39 -12.74 -0.40 1.89
N TYR A 40 -12.19 0.77 1.57
CA TYR A 40 -11.74 1.12 0.22
C TYR A 40 -10.47 0.37 -0.22
N TRP A 41 -9.73 -0.22 0.71
CA TRP A 41 -8.58 -1.05 0.39
C TRP A 41 -8.97 -2.40 -0.23
N ILE A 42 -10.18 -2.91 0.03
CA ILE A 42 -10.63 -4.24 -0.42
C ILE A 42 -10.56 -4.41 -1.95
N PRO A 43 -11.15 -3.54 -2.79
CA PRO A 43 -11.10 -3.71 -4.24
C PRO A 43 -9.67 -3.59 -4.79
N VAL A 44 -8.85 -2.72 -4.19
CA VAL A 44 -7.45 -2.55 -4.58
C VAL A 44 -6.63 -3.79 -4.20
N TRP A 45 -6.82 -4.31 -2.98
CA TRP A 45 -6.19 -5.53 -2.49
C TRP A 45 -6.48 -6.71 -3.41
N ASN A 46 -7.75 -6.96 -3.71
CA ASN A 46 -8.12 -8.11 -4.55
C ASN A 46 -7.43 -8.08 -5.91
N ILE A 47 -7.39 -6.91 -6.57
CA ILE A 47 -6.76 -6.77 -7.88
C ILE A 47 -5.25 -6.94 -7.79
N LEU A 48 -4.59 -6.34 -6.79
CA LEU A 48 -3.13 -6.43 -6.66
C LEU A 48 -2.68 -7.82 -6.19
N GLU A 49 -3.46 -8.50 -5.36
CA GLU A 49 -3.23 -9.88 -4.95
C GLU A 49 -3.28 -10.82 -6.16
N GLU A 50 -4.28 -10.66 -7.04
CA GLU A 50 -4.37 -11.38 -8.33
C GLU A 50 -3.14 -11.12 -9.24
N MET A 51 -2.51 -9.96 -9.12
CA MET A 51 -1.32 -9.59 -9.89
C MET A 51 -0.01 -10.09 -9.28
N GLY A 52 -0.06 -10.76 -8.12
CA GLY A 52 1.09 -11.40 -7.48
C GLY A 52 1.91 -10.50 -6.55
N PHE A 53 1.37 -9.36 -6.11
CA PHE A 53 2.05 -8.51 -5.13
C PHE A 53 1.99 -9.07 -3.71
N SER A 54 3.04 -8.85 -2.92
CA SER A 54 3.01 -9.07 -1.48
C SER A 54 2.37 -7.85 -0.81
N LEU A 55 1.16 -8.03 -0.28
CA LEU A 55 0.37 -6.94 0.28
C LEU A 55 0.44 -6.94 1.80
N THR A 56 0.60 -5.74 2.38
CA THR A 56 0.58 -5.52 3.83
C THR A 56 -0.45 -4.46 4.15
N LEU A 57 -1.48 -4.82 4.90
CA LEU A 57 -2.43 -3.83 5.42
C LEU A 57 -1.92 -3.33 6.76
N VAL A 58 -1.82 -2.01 6.90
CA VAL A 58 -1.27 -1.38 8.09
C VAL A 58 -2.36 -0.66 8.85
N ASN A 59 -2.49 -0.99 10.13
CA ASN A 59 -3.38 -0.28 11.02
C ASN A 59 -2.78 1.10 11.32
N PRO A 60 -3.45 2.21 10.96
CA PRO A 60 -2.93 3.55 11.16
C PRO A 60 -2.77 3.93 12.63
N TYR A 61 -3.44 3.24 13.55
CA TYR A 61 -3.25 3.43 14.99
C TYR A 61 -1.94 2.80 15.49
N LEU A 62 -1.37 1.84 14.76
CA LEU A 62 -0.09 1.21 15.09
C LEU A 62 1.10 1.97 14.49
N ILE A 63 0.86 2.82 13.49
CA ILE A 63 1.88 3.71 12.94
C ILE A 63 1.89 5.01 13.74
N LYS A 64 3.08 5.42 14.20
CA LYS A 64 3.26 6.76 14.77
C LYS A 64 2.99 7.80 13.67
N GLN A 65 1.84 8.46 13.76
CA GLN A 65 1.47 9.53 12.85
C GLN A 65 2.45 10.70 12.93
N MET A 66 2.74 11.32 11.79
CA MET A 66 3.63 12.49 11.76
C MET A 66 2.98 13.68 12.46
N LEU A 67 3.67 14.27 13.44
CA LEU A 67 3.23 15.50 14.10
C LEU A 67 3.50 16.70 13.16
N GLY A 68 2.46 17.37 12.66
CA GLY A 68 2.57 18.56 11.82
C GLY A 68 1.62 18.57 10.62
N ARG A 69 1.90 19.39 9.59
CA ARG A 69 1.10 19.52 8.36
C ARG A 69 0.99 18.17 7.62
N LYS A 70 -0.10 17.46 7.90
CA LYS A 70 -0.53 16.20 7.30
C LYS A 70 -0.86 16.39 5.82
N SER A 71 -0.42 15.47 4.98
CA SER A 71 -0.83 15.35 3.57
C SER A 71 -0.73 13.88 3.20
N ASP A 72 -1.70 13.35 2.47
CA ASP A 72 -1.78 11.92 2.14
C ASP A 72 -0.47 11.38 1.50
N VAL A 73 0.19 12.22 0.68
CA VAL A 73 1.51 11.91 0.09
C VAL A 73 2.61 11.68 1.13
N LYS A 74 2.68 12.53 2.16
CA LYS A 74 3.71 12.42 3.21
C LYS A 74 3.46 11.21 4.09
N ASP A 75 2.19 10.92 4.38
CA ASP A 75 1.81 9.74 5.15
C ASP A 75 2.17 8.46 4.39
N ALA A 76 1.88 8.40 3.08
CA ALA A 76 2.29 7.29 2.21
C ALA A 76 3.82 7.10 2.14
N GLN A 77 4.58 8.18 1.99
CA GLN A 77 6.05 8.13 1.98
C GLN A 77 6.62 7.66 3.33
N TRP A 78 6.01 8.08 4.43
CA TRP A 78 6.38 7.63 5.77
C TRP A 78 6.09 6.14 5.96
N MET A 79 4.92 5.66 5.53
CA MET A 79 4.55 4.25 5.55
C MET A 79 5.52 3.39 4.74
N ALA A 80 5.86 3.81 3.51
CA ALA A 80 6.84 3.13 2.68
C ALA A 80 8.24 3.06 3.34
N THR A 81 8.64 4.13 4.03
CA THR A 81 9.90 4.15 4.80
C THR A 81 9.88 3.16 5.95
N LEU A 82 8.77 3.06 6.68
CA LEU A 82 8.62 2.09 7.76
C LEU A 82 8.59 0.66 7.24
N LEU A 83 7.90 0.40 6.13
CA LEU A 83 7.85 -0.91 5.48
C LEU A 83 9.25 -1.37 5.09
N HIS A 84 10.00 -0.50 4.39
CA HIS A 84 11.38 -0.79 3.97
C HIS A 84 12.31 -1.08 5.15
N LYS A 85 12.07 -0.47 6.31
CA LYS A 85 12.84 -0.70 7.54
C LYS A 85 12.38 -1.92 8.35
N GLY A 86 11.34 -2.64 7.90
CA GLY A 86 10.74 -3.74 8.66
C GLY A 86 10.06 -3.29 9.96
N LEU A 87 9.76 -1.99 10.10
CA LEU A 87 9.15 -1.39 11.29
C LEU A 87 7.62 -1.37 11.22
N VAL A 88 7.04 -1.90 10.14
CA VAL A 88 5.61 -2.11 9.99
C VAL A 88 5.29 -3.54 10.38
N GLN A 89 4.60 -3.72 11.50
CA GLN A 89 3.86 -4.97 11.71
C GLN A 89 2.57 -4.89 10.89
N GLY A 90 2.48 -5.71 9.86
CA GLY A 90 1.24 -5.92 9.13
C GLY A 90 0.11 -6.29 10.09
N SER A 91 -1.05 -5.68 9.90
CA SER A 91 -2.27 -6.20 10.50
C SER A 91 -2.53 -7.54 9.83
N LEU A 92 -2.61 -8.60 10.64
CA LEU A 92 -2.81 -9.98 10.19
C LEU A 92 -4.09 -10.05 9.35
N ILE A 93 -3.96 -9.98 8.03
CA ILE A 93 -5.05 -10.35 7.12
C ILE A 93 -5.05 -11.87 7.12
N PRO A 94 -6.17 -12.53 7.45
CA PRO A 94 -6.25 -13.98 7.29
C PRO A 94 -6.03 -14.28 5.80
N CYS A 95 -4.88 -14.86 5.47
CA CYS A 95 -4.65 -15.42 4.15
C CYS A 95 -5.84 -16.31 3.81
N ARG A 96 -6.41 -16.17 2.61
CA ARG A 96 -7.39 -17.17 2.12
C ARG A 96 -6.70 -18.53 2.26
N LYS A 97 -7.32 -19.43 3.04
CA LYS A 97 -6.87 -20.80 3.19
C LYS A 97 -6.61 -21.36 1.80
N SER A 98 -5.43 -21.92 1.59
CA SER A 98 -5.21 -22.92 0.55
C SER A 98 -6.14 -24.09 0.86
N GLU A 99 -7.34 -24.08 0.29
CA GLU A 99 -8.19 -25.27 0.26
C GLU A 99 -7.48 -26.29 -0.64
N SER A 100 -7.03 -27.37 0.00
CA SER A 100 -6.51 -28.58 -0.61
C SER A 100 -7.65 -29.54 -0.92
#